data_AF-A0ABD7MAZ2-F1
#
_entry.id   AF-A0ABD7MAZ2-F1
#
_cell.length_a   1.000
_cell.length_b   1.000
_cell.length_c   1.000
_cell.angle_alpha   90.00
_cell.angle_beta   90.00
_cell.angle_gamma   90.00
#
_symmetry.space_group_name_H-M   'P 1'
#
loop_
_entity.id
_entity.type
_entity.pdbx_description
1 polymer ?
#
loop_
_entity_poly.entity_id
_entity_poly.type
_entity_poly.pdbx_seq_one_letter_code
_entity_poly.pdbx_strand_id
1 'polypeptide(L)'
;HYLIATGSRPWAPPVPGLQEAGYLTSTTAMELDHVPESLLVIGGGYVAMEQAQLFARLGVRVTMLVRSRLASQEEPEASTALDEIFTDEGIQIIRGAVPSAVRRDPATGEVTVTATTTDGSQELRTAEVLVATGRRPVTATLGLDTVDVRTGDHGEVVVDSHLRSTNPRVWAAGDVTAHRQFVYVAAAHGALVADNALTGAGLEVDYRHLPRVVFTSPALAAVGMTERQASAAGIRYDSRVLSLAHVPRAIVNRDTRGFIKMVTDADTGRIIGITALAQDAGDLAAAGVYMLEAGMTTSQVANLWSPYLTMAEGLKLTAQAFTTDIAKLSCCAA
;
A
#
# COMPACT_ATOMS: atom_id res chain seq x y z
N HIS A 1 -33.89 0.58 5.06
CA HIS A 1 -32.48 1.02 5.15
C HIS A 1 -31.91 1.11 3.75
N TYR A 2 -30.92 1.98 3.52
CA TYR A 2 -30.19 2.15 2.26
C TYR A 2 -28.70 2.01 2.51
N LEU A 3 -27.98 1.36 1.60
CA LEU A 3 -26.51 1.26 1.64
C LEU A 3 -25.92 1.97 0.42
N ILE A 4 -25.03 2.93 0.67
CA ILE A 4 -24.21 3.58 -0.34
C ILE A 4 -22.91 2.78 -0.48
N ALA A 5 -22.71 2.14 -1.62
CA ALA A 5 -21.51 1.37 -1.94
C ALA A 5 -21.04 1.67 -3.39
N THR A 6 -21.05 2.94 -3.77
CA THR A 6 -20.75 3.42 -5.14
C THR A 6 -19.26 3.42 -5.47
N GLY A 7 -18.41 3.08 -4.52
CA GLY A 7 -16.97 2.97 -4.69
C GLY A 7 -16.27 4.32 -4.94
N SER A 8 -15.14 4.25 -5.63
CA SER A 8 -14.30 5.40 -5.97
C SER A 8 -13.81 5.30 -7.43
N ARG A 9 -13.33 6.42 -7.99
CA ARG A 9 -12.71 6.51 -9.31
C ARG A 9 -11.30 7.08 -9.24
N PRO A 10 -10.39 6.78 -10.19
CA PRO A 10 -9.10 7.45 -10.29
C PRO A 10 -9.25 8.97 -10.26
N TRP A 11 -8.34 9.65 -9.60
CA TRP A 11 -8.32 11.10 -9.51
C TRP A 11 -7.00 11.64 -10.04
N ALA A 12 -7.08 12.76 -10.77
CA ALA A 12 -5.91 13.49 -11.24
C ALA A 12 -5.84 14.87 -10.59
N PRO A 13 -4.62 15.34 -10.23
CA PRO A 13 -4.43 16.68 -9.74
C PRO A 13 -4.70 17.71 -10.84
N PRO A 14 -5.15 18.93 -10.49
CA PRO A 14 -5.44 19.99 -11.46
C PRO A 14 -4.14 20.63 -11.99
N VAL A 15 -3.35 19.86 -12.73
CA VAL A 15 -2.10 20.30 -13.37
C VAL A 15 -2.43 20.86 -14.76
N PRO A 16 -2.01 22.10 -15.09
CA PRO A 16 -2.23 22.68 -16.40
C PRO A 16 -1.81 21.76 -17.55
N GLY A 17 -2.71 21.53 -18.51
CA GLY A 17 -2.47 20.73 -19.71
C GLY A 17 -2.50 19.21 -19.52
N LEU A 18 -2.66 18.71 -18.28
CA LEU A 18 -2.68 17.26 -18.01
C LEU A 18 -3.88 16.57 -18.66
N GLN A 19 -5.08 17.14 -18.50
CA GLN A 19 -6.31 16.59 -19.08
C GLN A 19 -6.26 16.61 -20.61
N GLU A 20 -5.81 17.72 -21.19
CA GLU A 20 -5.66 17.92 -22.64
C GLU A 20 -4.62 16.98 -23.24
N ALA A 21 -3.59 16.61 -22.47
CA ALA A 21 -2.60 15.63 -22.88
C ALA A 21 -3.11 14.18 -22.88
N GLY A 22 -4.34 13.91 -22.42
CA GLY A 22 -4.94 12.58 -22.46
C GLY A 22 -4.20 11.56 -21.60
N TYR A 23 -3.94 11.90 -20.33
CA TYR A 23 -3.24 11.02 -19.40
C TYR A 23 -3.96 9.66 -19.20
N LEU A 24 -3.17 8.64 -18.90
CA LEU A 24 -3.65 7.32 -18.52
C LEU A 24 -4.01 7.27 -17.04
N THR A 25 -5.02 6.48 -16.71
CA THR A 25 -5.34 6.04 -15.35
C THR A 25 -4.94 4.58 -15.18
N SER A 26 -5.07 4.03 -13.97
CA SER A 26 -4.90 2.59 -13.76
C SER A 26 -5.82 1.72 -14.62
N THR A 27 -6.98 2.25 -15.04
CA THR A 27 -7.92 1.54 -15.93
C THR A 27 -7.45 1.65 -17.38
N THR A 28 -7.29 2.87 -17.89
CA THR A 28 -6.98 3.08 -19.31
C THR A 28 -5.57 2.61 -19.69
N ALA A 29 -4.63 2.53 -18.74
CA ALA A 29 -3.32 1.91 -18.97
C ALA A 29 -3.44 0.40 -19.26
N MET A 30 -4.39 -0.29 -18.62
CA MET A 30 -4.63 -1.72 -18.85
C MET A 30 -5.41 -1.99 -20.14
N GLU A 31 -5.97 -0.95 -20.75
CA GLU A 31 -6.73 -1.02 -22.01
C GLU A 31 -5.85 -0.72 -23.23
N LEU A 32 -4.58 -0.35 -23.04
CA LEU A 32 -3.64 -0.16 -24.14
C LEU A 32 -3.47 -1.46 -24.93
N ASP A 33 -3.57 -1.35 -26.25
CA ASP A 33 -3.41 -2.45 -27.21
C ASP A 33 -1.96 -2.59 -27.72
N HIS A 34 -1.07 -1.72 -27.26
CA HIS A 34 0.35 -1.69 -27.58
C HIS A 34 1.18 -1.34 -26.34
N VAL A 35 2.48 -1.67 -26.39
CA VAL A 35 3.44 -1.32 -25.34
C VAL A 35 4.10 0.02 -25.72
N PRO A 36 3.92 1.11 -24.93
CA PRO A 36 4.51 2.40 -25.26
C PRO A 36 6.04 2.37 -25.10
N GLU A 37 6.77 3.19 -25.88
CA GLU A 37 8.24 3.23 -25.77
C GLU A 37 8.72 3.76 -24.41
N SER A 38 7.95 4.65 -23.78
CA SER A 38 8.23 5.16 -22.44
C SER A 38 6.97 5.58 -21.71
N LEU A 39 7.01 5.50 -20.38
CA LEU A 39 5.91 5.83 -19.50
C LEU A 39 6.40 6.66 -18.31
N LEU A 40 5.80 7.84 -18.11
CA LEU A 40 5.99 8.62 -16.89
C LEU A 40 4.82 8.36 -15.93
N VAL A 41 5.11 7.83 -14.74
CA VAL A 41 4.12 7.54 -13.70
C VAL A 41 4.15 8.63 -12.63
N ILE A 42 3.02 9.31 -12.41
CA ILE A 42 2.84 10.31 -11.35
C ILE A 42 2.21 9.63 -10.13
N GLY A 43 3.02 9.40 -9.09
CA GLY A 43 2.59 8.76 -7.85
C GLY A 43 3.63 7.80 -7.27
N GLY A 44 3.55 7.56 -5.95
CA GLY A 44 4.39 6.59 -5.23
C GLY A 44 3.60 5.62 -4.35
N GLY A 45 2.28 5.52 -4.59
CA GLY A 45 1.40 4.56 -3.92
C GLY A 45 1.38 3.20 -4.61
N TYR A 46 0.59 2.26 -4.08
CA TYR A 46 0.53 0.87 -4.56
C TYR A 46 0.23 0.76 -6.06
N VAL A 47 -0.80 1.47 -6.56
CA VAL A 47 -1.14 1.50 -7.99
C VAL A 47 0.04 1.96 -8.85
N ALA A 48 0.74 3.00 -8.40
CA ALA A 48 1.86 3.56 -9.15
C ALA A 48 3.02 2.57 -9.25
N MET A 49 3.35 1.90 -8.14
CA MET A 49 4.45 0.94 -8.08
C MET A 49 4.16 -0.32 -8.88
N GLU A 50 2.96 -0.89 -8.76
CA GLU A 50 2.55 -2.08 -9.52
C GLU A 50 2.57 -1.82 -11.02
N GLN A 51 2.00 -0.69 -11.46
CA GLN A 51 1.99 -0.31 -12.87
C GLN A 51 3.39 0.02 -13.39
N ALA A 52 4.20 0.76 -12.63
CA ALA A 52 5.57 1.07 -13.02
C ALA A 52 6.40 -0.20 -13.28
N GLN A 53 6.35 -1.16 -12.36
CA GLN A 53 7.10 -2.40 -12.52
C GLN A 53 6.53 -3.31 -13.61
N LEU A 54 5.19 -3.36 -13.75
CA LEU A 54 4.54 -4.08 -14.85
C LEU A 54 5.04 -3.58 -16.21
N PHE A 55 4.95 -2.27 -16.46
CA PHE A 55 5.36 -1.70 -17.75
C PHE A 55 6.87 -1.80 -17.97
N ALA A 56 7.69 -1.58 -16.94
CA ALA A 56 9.14 -1.76 -17.06
C ALA A 56 9.51 -3.18 -17.52
N ARG A 57 8.84 -4.19 -16.95
CA ARG A 57 9.06 -5.61 -17.33
C ARG A 57 8.46 -5.99 -18.69
N LEU A 58 7.55 -5.18 -19.24
CA LEU A 58 7.11 -5.27 -20.63
C LEU A 58 8.08 -4.59 -21.62
N GLY A 59 9.17 -3.98 -21.12
CA GLY A 59 10.19 -3.33 -21.94
C GLY A 59 10.03 -1.81 -22.07
N VAL A 60 9.12 -1.19 -21.31
CA VAL A 60 8.91 0.26 -21.34
C VAL A 60 10.00 0.97 -20.53
N ARG A 61 10.52 2.09 -21.06
CA ARG A 61 11.35 3.01 -20.25
C ARG A 61 10.47 3.78 -19.27
N VAL A 62 10.53 3.41 -17.99
CA VAL A 62 9.67 4.00 -16.95
C VAL A 62 10.40 5.05 -16.12
N THR A 63 9.74 6.20 -15.92
CA THR A 63 10.15 7.22 -14.95
C THR A 63 9.01 7.48 -13.97
N MET A 64 9.29 7.47 -12.67
CA MET A 64 8.31 7.77 -11.61
C MET A 64 8.56 9.15 -11.02
N LEU A 65 7.53 10.00 -10.99
CA LEU A 65 7.51 11.25 -10.23
C LEU A 65 6.83 11.02 -8.88
N VAL A 66 7.60 11.16 -7.80
CA VAL A 66 7.15 10.85 -6.44
C VAL A 66 7.30 12.08 -5.56
N ARG A 67 6.20 12.53 -4.94
CA ARG A 67 6.19 13.70 -4.05
C ARG A 67 7.11 13.57 -2.84
N SER A 68 7.28 12.35 -2.32
CA SER A 68 8.13 12.08 -1.14
C SER A 68 8.96 10.83 -1.37
N ARG A 69 8.45 9.65 -0.97
CA ARG A 69 9.08 8.34 -1.17
C ARG A 69 8.05 7.31 -1.61
N LEU A 70 8.52 6.23 -2.23
CA LEU A 70 7.69 5.05 -2.52
C LEU A 70 7.15 4.44 -1.23
N ALA A 71 5.94 3.87 -1.27
CA ALA A 71 5.32 3.23 -0.11
C ALA A 71 5.33 4.11 1.16
N SER A 72 5.10 5.43 1.02
CA SER A 72 5.27 6.40 2.12
C SER A 72 4.46 6.14 3.41
N GLN A 73 3.43 5.28 3.34
CA GLN A 73 2.64 4.89 4.52
C GLN A 73 3.24 3.72 5.29
N GLU A 74 4.18 2.99 4.69
CA GLU A 74 4.86 1.84 5.25
C GLU A 74 6.18 2.24 5.92
N GLU A 75 6.86 1.22 6.45
CA GLU A 75 8.17 1.32 7.08
C GLU A 75 9.21 1.95 6.13
N PRO A 76 10.09 2.84 6.62
CA PRO A 76 11.08 3.51 5.77
C PRO A 76 12.03 2.53 5.07
N GLU A 77 12.31 1.36 5.67
CA GLU A 77 13.08 0.28 5.05
C GLU A 77 12.44 -0.23 3.76
N ALA A 78 11.09 -0.26 3.68
CA ALA A 78 10.37 -0.62 2.46
C ALA A 78 10.64 0.40 1.36
N SER A 79 10.59 1.69 1.68
CA SER A 79 10.89 2.76 0.71
C SER A 79 12.32 2.70 0.19
N THR A 80 13.30 2.38 1.03
CA THR A 80 14.72 2.29 0.62
C THR A 80 14.96 1.08 -0.26
N ALA A 81 14.49 -0.11 0.16
CA ALA A 81 14.70 -1.32 -0.60
C ALA A 81 13.96 -1.32 -1.94
N LEU A 82 12.73 -0.77 -1.99
CA LEU A 82 11.99 -0.64 -3.26
C LEU A 82 12.69 0.30 -4.24
N ASP A 83 13.32 1.37 -3.75
CA ASP A 83 14.09 2.27 -4.61
C ASP A 83 15.27 1.58 -5.27
N GLU A 84 16.03 0.79 -4.50
CA GLU A 84 17.16 0.00 -5.00
C GLU A 84 16.66 -1.02 -6.03
N ILE A 85 15.63 -1.82 -5.69
CA ILE A 85 15.04 -2.83 -6.59
C ILE A 85 14.55 -2.20 -7.90
N PHE A 86 13.86 -1.08 -7.83
CA PHE A 86 13.31 -0.42 -9.02
C PHE A 86 14.42 0.18 -9.88
N THR A 87 15.43 0.78 -9.25
CA THR A 87 16.60 1.34 -9.96
C THR A 87 17.41 0.24 -10.65
N ASP A 88 17.60 -0.91 -10.00
CA ASP A 88 18.25 -2.09 -10.58
C ASP A 88 17.46 -2.67 -11.77
N GLU A 89 16.13 -2.51 -11.77
CA GLU A 89 15.26 -2.84 -12.90
C GLU A 89 15.19 -1.73 -13.98
N GLY A 90 15.97 -0.66 -13.84
CA GLY A 90 16.06 0.44 -14.80
C GLY A 90 14.90 1.46 -14.71
N ILE A 91 14.10 1.40 -13.65
CA ILE A 91 13.04 2.38 -13.39
C ILE A 91 13.66 3.61 -12.76
N GLN A 92 13.54 4.76 -13.42
CA GLN A 92 14.04 6.02 -12.88
C GLN A 92 13.06 6.57 -11.85
N ILE A 93 13.51 6.90 -10.64
CA ILE A 93 12.67 7.49 -9.59
C ILE A 93 13.14 8.92 -9.30
N ILE A 94 12.24 9.89 -9.46
CA ILE A 94 12.49 11.31 -9.14
C ILE A 94 11.66 11.67 -7.92
N ARG A 95 12.33 11.77 -6.77
CA ARG A 95 11.74 12.10 -5.47
C ARG A 95 11.58 13.62 -5.30
N GLY A 96 10.70 14.03 -4.39
CA GLY A 96 10.45 15.44 -4.10
C GLY A 96 9.89 16.21 -5.31
N ALA A 97 9.30 15.50 -6.29
CA ALA A 97 8.87 16.07 -7.55
C ALA A 97 7.34 16.22 -7.61
N VAL A 98 6.89 17.39 -8.09
CA VAL A 98 5.47 17.68 -8.32
C VAL A 98 5.30 18.20 -9.75
N PRO A 99 4.44 17.59 -10.57
CA PRO A 99 4.16 18.08 -11.92
C PRO A 99 3.52 19.47 -11.85
N SER A 100 4.05 20.42 -12.62
CA SER A 100 3.59 21.81 -12.68
C SER A 100 2.93 22.17 -14.02
N ALA A 101 3.26 21.46 -15.10
CA ALA A 101 2.60 21.57 -16.39
C ALA A 101 2.79 20.29 -17.22
N VAL A 102 1.87 20.01 -18.12
CA VAL A 102 1.96 18.92 -19.10
C VAL A 102 1.57 19.44 -20.48
N ARG A 103 2.28 19.01 -21.52
CA ARG A 103 1.96 19.34 -22.91
C ARG A 103 2.17 18.10 -23.77
N ARG A 104 1.18 17.77 -24.61
CA ARG A 104 1.37 16.81 -25.70
C ARG A 104 1.61 17.56 -27.01
N ASP A 105 2.65 17.17 -27.74
CA ASP A 105 2.94 17.70 -29.07
C ASP A 105 1.93 17.11 -30.09
N PRO A 106 1.17 17.94 -30.82
CA PRO A 106 0.15 17.44 -31.75
C PRO A 106 0.73 16.81 -33.02
N ALA A 107 1.99 17.11 -33.38
CA ALA A 107 2.64 16.56 -34.57
C ALA A 107 3.32 15.21 -34.29
N THR A 108 3.92 15.05 -33.11
CA THR A 108 4.68 13.83 -32.76
C THR A 108 3.95 12.92 -31.77
N GLY A 109 2.97 13.43 -31.03
CA GLY A 109 2.31 12.71 -29.94
C GLY A 109 3.12 12.64 -28.64
N GLU A 110 4.37 13.13 -28.62
CA GLU A 110 5.24 13.11 -27.43
C GLU A 110 4.69 14.00 -26.31
N VAL A 111 4.74 13.51 -25.07
CA VAL A 111 4.32 14.24 -23.88
C VAL A 111 5.55 14.82 -23.17
N THR A 112 5.52 16.13 -22.92
CA THR A 112 6.47 16.83 -22.04
C THR A 112 5.79 17.12 -20.71
N VAL A 113 6.39 16.66 -19.61
CA VAL A 113 5.98 16.97 -18.23
C VAL A 113 7.02 17.89 -17.62
N THR A 114 6.60 19.09 -17.21
CA THR A 114 7.40 19.98 -16.38
C THR A 114 7.12 19.64 -14.91
N ALA A 115 8.17 19.40 -14.13
CA ALA A 115 8.07 19.10 -12.72
C ALA A 115 8.93 20.08 -11.91
N THR A 116 8.39 20.53 -10.78
CA THR A 116 9.17 21.22 -9.74
C THR A 116 9.78 20.17 -8.83
N THR A 117 11.10 20.22 -8.67
CA THR A 117 11.90 19.37 -7.79
C THR A 117 12.62 20.23 -6.75
N THR A 118 13.38 19.62 -5.85
CA THR A 118 14.23 20.34 -4.89
C THR A 118 15.34 21.15 -5.56
N ASP A 119 15.75 20.75 -6.77
CA ASP A 119 16.86 21.36 -7.51
C ASP A 119 16.40 22.36 -8.57
N GLY A 120 15.08 22.61 -8.65
CA GLY A 120 14.47 23.57 -9.57
C GLY A 120 13.43 22.94 -10.49
N SER A 121 13.29 23.47 -11.70
CA SER A 121 12.34 22.96 -12.69
C SER A 121 13.03 21.99 -13.64
N GLN A 122 12.40 20.84 -13.90
CA GLN A 122 12.88 19.82 -14.83
C GLN A 122 11.81 19.51 -15.87
N GLU A 123 12.22 19.35 -17.13
CA GLU A 123 11.35 18.82 -18.19
C GLU A 123 11.68 17.36 -18.47
N LEU A 124 10.63 16.54 -18.60
CA LEU A 124 10.71 15.11 -18.86
C LEU A 124 9.88 14.79 -20.09
N ARG A 125 10.45 14.02 -21.02
CA ARG A 125 9.79 13.60 -22.26
C ARG A 125 9.44 12.11 -22.22
N THR A 126 8.22 11.80 -22.62
CA THR A 126 7.69 10.43 -22.59
C THR A 126 6.61 10.22 -23.66
N ALA A 127 6.35 8.97 -24.02
CA ALA A 127 5.26 8.64 -24.93
C ALA A 127 3.91 8.75 -24.22
N GLU A 128 3.81 8.23 -22.99
CA GLU A 128 2.57 8.26 -22.21
C GLU A 128 2.79 8.69 -20.76
N VAL A 129 1.73 9.25 -20.14
CA VAL A 129 1.74 9.67 -18.74
C VAL A 129 0.63 8.92 -17.99
N LEU A 130 0.99 8.17 -16.95
CA LEU A 130 0.05 7.51 -16.04
C LEU A 130 -0.10 8.31 -14.75
N VAL A 131 -1.34 8.64 -14.38
CA VAL A 131 -1.66 9.32 -13.12
C VAL A 131 -2.21 8.32 -12.11
N ALA A 132 -1.46 8.13 -11.03
CA ALA A 132 -1.75 7.22 -9.92
C ALA A 132 -1.61 7.93 -8.56
N THR A 133 -2.19 9.13 -8.45
CA THR A 133 -2.08 10.00 -7.26
C THR A 133 -3.17 9.77 -6.22
N GLY A 134 -4.14 8.91 -6.49
CA GLY A 134 -5.21 8.55 -5.56
C GLY A 134 -6.54 8.32 -6.25
N ARG A 135 -7.58 8.14 -5.44
CA ARG A 135 -8.95 7.88 -5.87
C ARG A 135 -9.91 8.83 -5.16
N ARG A 136 -11.04 9.15 -5.79
CA ARG A 136 -12.12 9.96 -5.20
C ARG A 136 -13.43 9.17 -5.13
N PRO A 137 -14.16 9.24 -4.01
CA PRO A 137 -15.50 8.67 -3.85
C PRO A 137 -16.46 9.10 -4.97
N VAL A 138 -17.37 8.21 -5.35
CA VAL A 138 -18.41 8.49 -6.34
C VAL A 138 -19.71 8.89 -5.62
N THR A 139 -19.83 10.18 -5.30
CA THR A 139 -20.97 10.73 -4.52
C THR A 139 -21.70 11.89 -5.19
N ALA A 140 -21.09 12.52 -6.19
CA ALA A 140 -21.56 13.80 -6.76
C ALA A 140 -23.00 13.78 -7.30
N THR A 141 -23.48 12.64 -7.80
CA THR A 141 -24.81 12.51 -8.40
C THR A 141 -25.88 11.93 -7.46
N LEU A 142 -25.55 11.73 -6.18
CA LEU A 142 -26.42 11.04 -5.24
C LEU A 142 -27.39 11.95 -4.47
N GLY A 143 -27.22 13.27 -4.53
CA GLY A 143 -28.07 14.23 -3.81
C GLY A 143 -28.07 14.04 -2.29
N LEU A 144 -26.91 13.70 -1.72
CA LEU A 144 -26.76 13.31 -0.31
C LEU A 144 -27.16 14.40 0.69
N ASP A 145 -26.98 15.64 0.31
CA ASP A 145 -27.40 16.85 1.04
C ASP A 145 -28.92 16.92 1.23
N THR A 146 -29.69 16.40 0.27
CA THR A 146 -31.17 16.40 0.33
C THR A 146 -31.74 15.38 1.31
N VAL A 147 -30.90 14.45 1.80
CA VAL A 147 -31.30 13.34 2.68
C VAL A 147 -30.45 13.28 3.95
N ASP A 148 -29.88 14.42 4.38
CA ASP A 148 -29.10 14.54 5.62
C ASP A 148 -27.91 13.56 5.73
N VAL A 149 -27.24 13.27 4.61
CA VAL A 149 -26.01 12.47 4.56
C VAL A 149 -24.81 13.39 4.36
N ARG A 150 -23.98 13.53 5.40
CA ARG A 150 -22.79 14.38 5.39
C ARG A 150 -21.65 13.74 4.59
N THR A 151 -21.00 14.55 3.76
CA THR A 151 -19.75 14.19 3.08
C THR A 151 -18.56 14.95 3.67
N GLY A 152 -17.37 14.36 3.59
CA GLY A 152 -16.10 15.00 3.94
C GLY A 152 -15.51 15.83 2.82
N ASP A 153 -14.33 16.40 3.05
CA ASP A 153 -13.66 17.35 2.15
C ASP A 153 -13.29 16.75 0.79
N HIS A 154 -13.17 15.42 0.71
CA HIS A 154 -12.86 14.70 -0.53
C HIS A 154 -14.10 14.05 -1.17
N GLY A 155 -15.30 14.35 -0.66
CA GLY A 155 -16.58 13.83 -1.14
C GLY A 155 -16.94 12.45 -0.59
N GLU A 156 -16.17 11.90 0.36
CA GLU A 156 -16.47 10.64 1.03
C GLU A 156 -17.70 10.75 1.92
N VAL A 157 -18.50 9.68 2.00
CA VAL A 157 -19.59 9.62 2.98
C VAL A 157 -18.98 9.46 4.37
N VAL A 158 -19.33 10.37 5.28
CA VAL A 158 -18.88 10.32 6.68
C VAL A 158 -19.73 9.30 7.43
N VAL A 159 -19.08 8.34 8.06
CA VAL A 159 -19.71 7.27 8.84
C VAL A 159 -19.06 7.12 10.23
N ASP A 160 -19.79 6.51 11.16
CA ASP A 160 -19.27 6.09 12.47
C ASP A 160 -18.57 4.71 12.42
N SER A 161 -18.15 4.19 13.59
CA SER A 161 -17.53 2.87 13.74
C SER A 161 -18.45 1.72 13.31
N HIS A 162 -19.76 1.94 13.28
CA HIS A 162 -20.77 0.98 12.84
C HIS A 162 -21.14 1.11 11.35
N LEU A 163 -20.45 1.99 10.61
CA LEU A 163 -20.70 2.33 9.20
C LEU A 163 -22.03 3.05 8.92
N ARG A 164 -22.62 3.68 9.95
CA ARG A 164 -23.85 4.48 9.81
C ARG A 164 -23.50 5.92 9.45
N SER A 165 -24.25 6.49 8.50
CA SER A 165 -24.09 7.91 8.15
C SER A 165 -24.82 8.83 9.15
N THR A 166 -24.79 10.15 8.91
CA THR A 166 -25.60 11.11 9.68
C THR A 166 -27.11 10.90 9.55
N ASN A 167 -27.57 10.23 8.49
CA ASN A 167 -28.96 9.77 8.40
C ASN A 167 -29.07 8.32 8.94
N PRO A 168 -29.90 8.06 9.97
CA PRO A 168 -29.97 6.74 10.61
C PRO A 168 -30.53 5.63 9.71
N ARG A 169 -31.13 5.97 8.57
CA ARG A 169 -31.60 5.00 7.57
C ARG A 169 -30.58 4.73 6.47
N VAL A 170 -29.49 5.49 6.40
CA VAL A 170 -28.48 5.41 5.35
C VAL A 170 -27.13 5.00 5.94
N TRP A 171 -26.52 4.01 5.32
CA TRP A 171 -25.22 3.45 5.66
C TRP A 171 -24.27 3.64 4.48
N ALA A 172 -22.96 3.53 4.70
CA ALA A 172 -22.00 3.52 3.60
C ALA A 172 -20.87 2.51 3.82
N ALA A 173 -20.44 1.85 2.75
CA ALA A 173 -19.46 0.78 2.78
C ALA A 173 -18.43 0.90 1.65
N GLY A 174 -17.20 0.45 1.92
CA GLY A 174 -16.10 0.45 0.96
C GLY A 174 -15.60 1.84 0.58
N ASP A 175 -15.03 1.94 -0.62
CA ASP A 175 -14.26 3.09 -1.10
C ASP A 175 -15.01 4.43 -1.19
N VAL A 176 -16.34 4.41 -1.06
CA VAL A 176 -17.13 5.65 -0.99
C VAL A 176 -16.95 6.38 0.36
N THR A 177 -16.39 5.69 1.35
CA THR A 177 -16.10 6.21 2.69
C THR A 177 -14.63 6.60 2.84
N ALA A 178 -14.24 7.15 3.99
CA ALA A 178 -12.83 7.44 4.32
C ALA A 178 -12.00 6.19 4.67
N HIS A 179 -12.61 5.00 4.66
CA HIS A 179 -11.98 3.77 5.11
C HIS A 179 -10.94 3.21 4.12
N ARG A 180 -10.26 2.13 4.53
CA ARG A 180 -9.21 1.49 3.74
C ARG A 180 -9.78 0.91 2.44
N GLN A 181 -9.17 1.25 1.31
CA GLN A 181 -9.65 0.90 -0.04
C GLN A 181 -9.13 -0.47 -0.48
N PHE A 182 -9.66 -1.52 0.13
CA PHE A 182 -9.40 -2.90 -0.26
C PHE A 182 -10.71 -3.64 -0.47
N VAL A 183 -10.74 -4.55 -1.45
CA VAL A 183 -11.97 -5.31 -1.76
C VAL A 183 -12.46 -6.15 -0.57
N TYR A 184 -11.55 -6.73 0.21
CA TYR A 184 -11.90 -7.47 1.43
C TYR A 184 -12.42 -6.57 2.56
N VAL A 185 -12.01 -5.29 2.61
CA VAL A 185 -12.59 -4.29 3.51
C VAL A 185 -14.00 -3.94 3.05
N ALA A 186 -14.20 -3.67 1.76
CA ALA A 186 -15.53 -3.37 1.21
C ALA A 186 -16.53 -4.51 1.42
N ALA A 187 -16.09 -5.76 1.25
CA ALA A 187 -16.91 -6.94 1.51
C ALA A 187 -17.28 -7.08 3.00
N ALA A 188 -16.30 -6.95 3.90
CA ALA A 188 -16.53 -6.99 5.35
C ALA A 188 -17.49 -5.86 5.81
N HIS A 189 -17.34 -4.66 5.25
CA HIS A 189 -18.24 -3.54 5.50
C HIS A 189 -19.68 -3.85 5.08
N GLY A 190 -19.86 -4.45 3.89
CA GLY A 190 -21.19 -4.82 3.40
C GLY A 190 -21.89 -5.81 4.33
N ALA A 191 -21.17 -6.83 4.81
CA ALA A 191 -21.68 -7.80 5.79
C ALA A 191 -22.02 -7.12 7.14
N LEU A 192 -21.10 -6.30 7.66
CA LEU A 192 -21.29 -5.56 8.91
C LEU A 192 -22.52 -4.64 8.86
N VAL A 193 -22.71 -3.91 7.75
CA VAL A 193 -23.88 -3.06 7.55
C VAL A 193 -25.15 -3.90 7.48
N ALA A 194 -25.15 -5.04 6.79
CA ALA A 194 -26.32 -5.90 6.70
C ALA A 194 -26.77 -6.38 8.10
N ASP A 195 -25.83 -6.85 8.92
CA ASP A 195 -26.11 -7.27 10.29
C ASP A 195 -26.62 -6.10 11.14
N ASN A 196 -25.90 -4.97 11.13
CA ASN A 196 -26.28 -3.81 11.93
C ASN A 196 -27.62 -3.21 11.51
N ALA A 197 -27.94 -3.19 10.22
CA ALA A 197 -29.17 -2.61 9.70
C ALA A 197 -30.39 -3.52 9.87
N LEU A 198 -30.22 -4.85 9.80
CA LEU A 198 -31.34 -5.80 9.77
C LEU A 198 -31.58 -6.47 11.13
N THR A 199 -30.54 -6.67 11.94
CA THR A 199 -30.64 -7.38 13.23
C THR A 199 -30.32 -6.50 14.43
N GLY A 200 -29.69 -5.34 14.21
CA GLY A 200 -29.26 -4.46 15.30
C GLY A 200 -28.05 -4.99 16.07
N ALA A 201 -27.19 -5.78 15.41
CA ALA A 201 -26.06 -6.46 16.04
C ALA A 201 -25.04 -5.52 16.73
N GLY A 202 -24.96 -4.25 16.33
CA GLY A 202 -24.07 -3.27 16.97
C GLY A 202 -22.57 -3.54 16.73
N LEU A 203 -22.23 -4.23 15.64
CA LEU A 203 -20.86 -4.55 15.25
C LEU A 203 -20.09 -3.29 14.84
N GLU A 204 -18.79 -3.28 15.12
CA GLU A 204 -17.88 -2.18 14.77
C GLU A 204 -16.78 -2.63 13.82
N VAL A 205 -16.28 -1.70 13.02
CA VAL A 205 -15.12 -1.92 12.16
C VAL A 205 -13.86 -2.06 13.00
N ASP A 206 -13.11 -3.13 12.78
CA ASP A 206 -11.81 -3.38 13.40
C ASP A 206 -10.71 -3.58 12.34
N TYR A 207 -9.63 -2.81 12.45
CA TYR A 207 -8.47 -2.87 11.56
C TYR A 207 -7.17 -3.28 12.23
N ARG A 208 -7.20 -3.68 13.51
CA ARG A 208 -5.98 -4.03 14.28
C ARG A 208 -5.11 -5.06 13.56
N HIS A 209 -5.73 -6.01 12.89
CA HIS A 209 -5.10 -7.11 12.16
C HIS A 209 -5.43 -7.07 10.65
N LEU A 210 -5.75 -5.88 10.08
CA LEU A 210 -6.00 -5.75 8.64
C LEU A 210 -4.68 -5.90 7.85
N PRO A 211 -4.53 -6.92 6.98
CA PRO A 211 -3.37 -7.03 6.11
C PRO A 211 -3.48 -6.07 4.93
N ARG A 212 -2.33 -5.74 4.33
CA ARG A 212 -2.20 -4.99 3.08
C ARG A 212 -1.04 -5.52 2.26
N VAL A 213 -1.21 -5.59 0.95
CA VAL A 213 -0.21 -6.13 0.01
C VAL A 213 -0.12 -5.21 -1.20
N VAL A 214 1.12 -4.97 -1.66
CA VAL A 214 1.46 -4.34 -2.93
C VAL A 214 2.17 -5.39 -3.78
N PHE A 215 1.64 -5.65 -4.95
CA PHE A 215 2.07 -6.73 -5.85
C PHE A 215 3.24 -6.34 -6.74
N THR A 216 4.27 -5.71 -6.15
CA THR A 216 5.59 -5.63 -6.76
C THR A 216 6.31 -6.98 -6.66
N SER A 217 7.50 -7.08 -7.24
CA SER A 217 8.37 -8.25 -7.20
C SER A 217 9.79 -7.83 -6.77
N PRO A 218 10.21 -8.13 -5.53
CA PRO A 218 9.44 -8.77 -4.44
C PRO A 218 8.21 -7.95 -4.00
N ALA A 219 7.22 -8.64 -3.43
CA ALA A 219 5.98 -8.03 -2.96
C ALA A 219 6.22 -7.34 -1.61
N LEU A 220 5.56 -6.20 -1.39
CA LEU A 220 5.51 -5.55 -0.08
C LEU A 220 4.21 -5.92 0.59
N ALA A 221 4.27 -6.43 1.81
CA ALA A 221 3.09 -6.71 2.60
C ALA A 221 3.27 -6.26 4.04
N ALA A 222 2.18 -5.92 4.69
CA ALA A 222 2.19 -5.52 6.09
C ALA A 222 0.87 -5.85 6.78
N VAL A 223 0.93 -5.99 8.10
CA VAL A 223 -0.23 -6.17 8.97
C VAL A 223 0.06 -5.49 10.31
N GLY A 224 -0.96 -4.87 10.91
CA GLY A 224 -0.81 -4.10 12.13
C GLY A 224 -0.04 -2.78 11.93
N MET A 225 0.63 -2.35 13.00
CA MET A 225 1.23 -1.03 13.15
C MET A 225 2.66 -0.95 12.62
N THR A 226 2.99 0.15 11.98
CA THR A 226 4.38 0.58 11.77
C THR A 226 4.96 1.18 13.05
N GLU A 227 6.28 1.31 13.15
CA GLU A 227 6.94 2.03 14.26
C GLU A 227 6.38 3.46 14.44
N ARG A 228 6.20 4.17 13.34
CA ARG A 228 5.62 5.53 13.33
C ARG A 228 4.22 5.54 13.92
N GLN A 229 3.40 4.53 13.61
CA GLN A 229 2.05 4.41 14.15
C GLN A 229 2.05 4.03 15.63
N ALA A 230 2.92 3.12 16.06
CA ALA A 230 3.09 2.77 17.46
C ALA A 230 3.51 4.00 18.30
N SER A 231 4.50 4.76 17.81
CA SER A 231 4.94 6.02 18.39
C SER A 231 3.81 7.05 18.49
N ALA A 232 3.06 7.26 17.40
CA ALA A 232 1.94 8.20 17.38
C ALA A 232 0.79 7.80 18.32
N ALA A 233 0.64 6.50 18.60
CA ALA A 233 -0.32 5.96 19.56
C ALA A 233 0.18 6.00 21.01
N GLY A 234 1.42 6.47 21.27
CA GLY A 234 2.01 6.49 22.60
C GLY A 234 2.43 5.12 23.13
N ILE A 235 2.56 4.12 22.26
CA ILE A 235 2.99 2.76 22.62
C ILE A 235 4.51 2.73 22.68
N ARG A 236 5.08 2.32 23.82
CA ARG A 236 6.51 1.99 23.89
C ARG A 236 6.75 0.72 23.09
N TYR A 237 7.66 0.78 22.12
CA TYR A 237 7.88 -0.34 21.20
C TYR A 237 9.35 -0.72 21.10
N ASP A 238 9.61 -1.96 20.69
CA ASP A 238 10.89 -2.46 20.18
C ASP A 238 10.68 -3.09 18.81
N SER A 239 11.69 -3.07 17.95
CA SER A 239 11.60 -3.59 16.58
C SER A 239 12.87 -4.30 16.11
N ARG A 240 12.71 -5.28 15.22
CA ARG A 240 13.83 -5.94 14.54
C ARG A 240 13.57 -6.00 13.05
N VAL A 241 14.63 -5.80 12.27
CA VAL A 241 14.64 -5.94 10.82
C VAL A 241 15.60 -7.07 10.47
N LEU A 242 15.07 -8.13 9.87
CA LEU A 242 15.83 -9.25 9.35
C LEU A 242 15.97 -9.11 7.84
N SER A 243 17.20 -8.93 7.36
CA SER A 243 17.50 -9.01 5.92
C SER A 243 17.19 -10.42 5.40
N LEU A 244 16.63 -10.53 4.19
CA LEU A 244 16.41 -11.83 3.55
C LEU A 244 17.70 -12.58 3.24
N ALA A 245 18.87 -11.94 3.33
CA ALA A 245 20.17 -12.62 3.29
C ALA A 245 20.34 -13.65 4.44
N HIS A 246 19.51 -13.58 5.48
CA HIS A 246 19.49 -14.53 6.59
C HIS A 246 18.32 -15.52 6.52
N VAL A 247 17.46 -15.45 5.49
CA VAL A 247 16.33 -16.38 5.34
C VAL A 247 16.74 -17.52 4.41
N PRO A 248 16.82 -18.78 4.88
CA PRO A 248 17.30 -19.90 4.08
C PRO A 248 16.58 -20.05 2.74
N ARG A 249 15.26 -19.81 2.72
CA ARG A 249 14.49 -19.88 1.48
C ARG A 249 14.93 -18.84 0.43
N ALA A 250 15.25 -17.63 0.86
CA ALA A 250 15.70 -16.55 -0.02
C ALA A 250 17.09 -16.86 -0.60
N ILE A 251 17.97 -17.40 0.24
CA ILE A 251 19.32 -17.83 -0.16
C ILE A 251 19.25 -18.91 -1.25
N VAL A 252 18.45 -19.97 -1.06
CA VAL A 252 18.34 -21.03 -2.07
C VAL A 252 17.60 -20.58 -3.34
N ASN A 253 16.73 -19.57 -3.24
CA ASN A 253 16.12 -18.91 -4.40
C ASN A 253 17.12 -18.02 -5.17
N ARG A 254 18.28 -17.70 -4.57
CA ARG A 254 19.24 -16.70 -5.08
C ARG A 254 18.63 -15.31 -5.28
N ASP A 255 17.61 -15.00 -4.50
CA ASP A 255 17.00 -13.67 -4.44
C ASP A 255 16.84 -13.30 -2.97
N THR A 256 17.79 -12.51 -2.47
CA THR A 256 17.85 -12.04 -1.08
C THR A 256 17.43 -10.57 -0.97
N ARG A 257 16.76 -10.02 -1.99
CA ARG A 257 16.30 -8.63 -1.99
C ARG A 257 15.13 -8.48 -1.02
N GLY A 258 15.26 -7.57 -0.06
CA GLY A 258 14.21 -7.22 0.88
C GLY A 258 14.46 -7.69 2.32
N PHE A 259 13.41 -7.70 3.12
CA PHE A 259 13.49 -7.90 4.57
C PHE A 259 12.16 -8.37 5.17
N ILE A 260 12.22 -8.81 6.43
CA ILE A 260 11.07 -8.96 7.32
C ILE A 260 11.33 -8.12 8.55
N LYS A 261 10.36 -7.27 8.92
CA LYS A 261 10.39 -6.41 10.09
C LYS A 261 9.25 -6.76 11.01
N MET A 262 9.54 -6.78 12.31
CA MET A 262 8.55 -7.02 13.36
C MET A 262 8.63 -5.89 14.39
N VAL A 263 7.47 -5.35 14.75
CA VAL A 263 7.28 -4.29 15.76
C VAL A 263 6.52 -4.90 16.93
N THR A 264 6.99 -4.62 18.15
CA THR A 264 6.46 -5.19 19.38
C THR A 264 6.13 -4.11 20.39
N ASP A 265 5.08 -4.33 21.19
CA ASP A 265 4.87 -3.58 22.42
C ASP A 265 5.94 -3.99 23.44
N ALA A 266 6.75 -3.02 23.89
CA ALA A 266 7.92 -3.27 24.73
C ALA A 266 7.56 -3.74 26.15
N ASP A 267 6.32 -3.52 26.59
CA ASP A 267 5.87 -3.81 27.95
C ASP A 267 5.29 -5.22 28.06
N THR A 268 4.71 -5.69 26.97
CA THR A 268 4.05 -7.00 26.89
C THR A 268 4.80 -8.01 26.04
N GLY A 269 5.73 -7.57 25.20
CA GLY A 269 6.42 -8.39 24.20
C GLY A 269 5.51 -8.85 23.05
N ARG A 270 4.26 -8.36 22.99
CA ARG A 270 3.28 -8.71 21.95
C ARG A 270 3.70 -8.12 20.62
N ILE A 271 3.53 -8.90 19.56
CA ILE A 271 3.73 -8.43 18.20
C ILE A 271 2.54 -7.54 17.84
N ILE A 272 2.83 -6.29 17.47
CA ILE A 272 1.82 -5.29 17.09
C ILE A 272 1.89 -4.90 15.62
N GLY A 273 2.93 -5.33 14.92
CA GLY A 273 3.07 -5.09 13.49
C GLY A 273 4.13 -5.95 12.83
N ILE A 274 3.88 -6.29 11.57
CA ILE A 274 4.81 -7.00 10.70
C ILE A 274 4.81 -6.29 9.35
N THR A 275 5.99 -6.05 8.79
CA THR A 275 6.18 -5.57 7.42
C THR A 275 7.20 -6.45 6.73
N ALA A 276 6.89 -6.95 5.54
CA ALA A 276 7.79 -7.79 4.76
C ALA A 276 7.87 -7.29 3.32
N LEU A 277 9.09 -7.14 2.82
CA LEU A 277 9.37 -7.01 1.40
C LEU A 277 10.08 -8.31 0.98
N ALA A 278 9.34 -9.22 0.37
CA ALA A 278 9.81 -10.57 0.09
C ALA A 278 9.04 -11.23 -1.05
N GLN A 279 9.57 -12.32 -1.58
CA GLN A 279 8.74 -13.29 -2.26
C GLN A 279 7.69 -13.82 -1.27
N ASP A 280 6.45 -13.99 -1.73
CA ASP A 280 5.32 -14.50 -0.91
C ASP A 280 5.00 -13.62 0.32
N ALA A 281 5.34 -12.33 0.31
CA ALA A 281 5.06 -11.41 1.42
C ALA A 281 3.57 -11.36 1.80
N GLY A 282 2.65 -11.55 0.83
CA GLY A 282 1.22 -11.64 1.10
C GLY A 282 0.86 -12.79 2.04
N ASP A 283 1.51 -13.95 1.89
CA ASP A 283 1.31 -15.11 2.78
C ASP A 283 1.92 -14.87 4.16
N LEU A 284 3.05 -14.14 4.23
CA LEU A 284 3.62 -13.70 5.50
C LEU A 284 2.68 -12.75 6.25
N ALA A 285 2.05 -11.81 5.54
CA ALA A 285 1.04 -10.94 6.13
C ALA A 285 -0.17 -11.73 6.61
N ALA A 286 -0.63 -12.73 5.86
CA ALA A 286 -1.71 -13.63 6.29
C ALA A 286 -1.36 -14.39 7.57
N ALA A 287 -0.15 -14.94 7.69
CA ALA A 287 0.33 -15.53 8.94
C ALA A 287 0.35 -14.50 10.08
N GLY A 288 0.79 -13.28 9.78
CA GLY A 288 0.80 -12.16 10.72
C GLY A 288 -0.60 -11.77 11.23
N VAL A 289 -1.65 -11.84 10.40
CA VAL A 289 -3.04 -11.62 10.85
C VAL A 289 -3.37 -12.52 12.04
N TYR A 290 -3.09 -13.82 11.94
CA TYR A 290 -3.36 -14.77 13.01
C TYR A 290 -2.47 -14.54 14.24
N MET A 291 -1.21 -14.18 14.05
CA MET A 291 -0.28 -13.88 15.16
C MET A 291 -0.76 -12.66 15.97
N LEU A 292 -1.17 -11.59 15.29
CA LEU A 292 -1.67 -10.37 15.94
C LEU A 292 -3.03 -10.62 16.62
N GLU A 293 -3.94 -11.33 15.96
CA GLU A 293 -5.24 -11.69 16.53
C GLU A 293 -5.11 -12.54 17.79
N ALA A 294 -4.19 -13.51 17.79
CA ALA A 294 -3.90 -14.34 18.96
C ALA A 294 -3.08 -13.61 20.04
N GLY A 295 -2.66 -12.37 19.80
CA GLY A 295 -1.85 -11.57 20.74
C GLY A 295 -0.50 -12.22 21.06
N MET A 296 0.12 -12.87 20.07
CA MET A 296 1.35 -13.62 20.26
C MET A 296 2.53 -12.71 20.61
N THR A 297 3.43 -13.21 21.45
CA THR A 297 4.71 -12.55 21.75
C THR A 297 5.83 -13.04 20.82
N THR A 298 6.89 -12.25 20.69
CA THR A 298 8.11 -12.68 19.96
C THR A 298 8.70 -13.95 20.54
N SER A 299 8.71 -14.09 21.87
CA SER A 299 9.17 -15.30 22.54
C SER A 299 8.35 -16.53 22.15
N GLN A 300 7.01 -16.41 22.06
CA GLN A 300 6.17 -17.52 21.60
C GLN A 300 6.51 -17.90 20.15
N VAL A 301 6.56 -16.93 19.23
CA VAL A 301 6.85 -17.18 17.81
C VAL A 301 8.26 -17.76 17.61
N ALA A 302 9.25 -17.24 18.33
CA ALA A 302 10.63 -17.73 18.29
C ALA A 302 10.76 -19.21 18.69
N ASN A 303 9.89 -19.70 19.58
CA ASN A 303 9.92 -21.08 20.09
C ASN A 303 8.98 -22.04 19.33
N LEU A 304 8.28 -21.58 18.30
CA LEU A 304 7.45 -22.45 17.47
C LEU A 304 8.27 -23.25 16.45
N TRP A 305 7.69 -24.37 16.02
CA TRP A 305 8.15 -25.08 14.84
C TRP A 305 7.81 -24.27 13.59
N SER A 306 8.81 -24.03 12.75
CA SER A 306 8.63 -23.50 11.40
C SER A 306 9.24 -24.48 10.40
N PRO A 307 8.56 -24.78 9.28
CA PRO A 307 9.16 -25.57 8.22
C PRO A 307 10.40 -24.86 7.65
N TYR A 308 11.53 -25.56 7.65
CA TYR A 308 12.79 -25.08 7.08
C TYR A 308 12.64 -24.82 5.57
N LEU A 309 13.36 -23.82 5.05
CA LEU A 309 13.28 -23.40 3.64
C LEU A 309 11.87 -22.95 3.23
N THR A 310 11.20 -22.21 4.11
CA THR A 310 10.00 -21.44 3.73
C THR A 310 10.24 -19.95 3.97
N MET A 311 9.50 -19.08 3.28
CA MET A 311 9.53 -17.64 3.60
C MET A 311 8.98 -17.39 5.01
N ALA A 312 7.98 -18.19 5.43
CA ALA A 312 7.36 -18.11 6.75
C ALA A 312 8.36 -18.36 7.90
N GLU A 313 9.42 -19.15 7.69
CA GLU A 313 10.53 -19.30 8.64
C GLU A 313 11.19 -17.96 8.98
N GLY A 314 11.19 -17.00 8.06
CA GLY A 314 11.67 -15.66 8.31
C GLY A 314 10.94 -14.93 9.44
N LEU A 315 9.67 -15.25 9.71
CA LEU A 315 8.93 -14.70 10.87
C LEU A 315 9.52 -15.20 12.20
N LYS A 316 9.85 -16.49 12.27
CA LYS A 316 10.52 -17.09 13.44
C LYS A 316 11.90 -16.49 13.65
N LEU A 317 12.72 -16.42 12.59
CA LEU A 317 14.07 -15.86 12.66
C LEU A 317 14.06 -14.38 13.08
N THR A 318 13.07 -13.61 12.59
CA THR A 318 12.90 -12.20 12.99
C THR A 318 12.52 -12.09 14.47
N ALA A 319 11.68 -12.99 14.98
CA ALA A 319 11.34 -13.03 16.40
C ALA A 319 12.54 -13.41 17.29
N GLN A 320 13.38 -14.36 16.86
CA GLN A 320 14.61 -14.73 17.57
C GLN A 320 15.63 -13.57 17.63
N ALA A 321 15.64 -12.68 16.63
CA ALA A 321 16.51 -11.50 16.61
C ALA A 321 16.27 -10.51 17.75
N PHE A 322 15.18 -10.64 18.51
CA PHE A 322 14.95 -9.82 19.71
C PHE A 322 15.88 -10.19 20.86
N THR A 323 16.29 -11.45 20.96
CA THR A 323 17.10 -11.99 22.07
C THR A 323 18.47 -12.52 21.62
N THR A 324 18.68 -12.68 20.32
CA THR A 324 19.87 -13.33 19.77
C THR A 324 20.44 -12.52 18.62
N ASP A 325 21.77 -12.49 18.53
CA ASP A 325 22.48 -11.88 17.41
C ASP A 325 22.17 -12.65 16.12
N ILE A 326 21.65 -11.94 15.11
CA ILE A 326 21.25 -12.49 13.80
C ILE A 326 22.41 -13.22 13.12
N ALA A 327 23.65 -12.74 13.28
CA ALA A 327 24.83 -13.38 12.69
C ALA A 327 25.13 -14.77 13.29
N LYS A 328 24.56 -15.07 14.46
CA LYS A 328 24.69 -16.35 15.17
C LYS A 328 23.49 -17.27 14.97
N LEU A 329 22.43 -16.81 14.29
CA LEU A 329 21.30 -17.66 13.91
C LEU A 329 21.77 -18.61 12.80
N SER A 330 22.20 -19.82 13.18
CA SER A 330 22.42 -20.91 12.23
C SER A 330 21.09 -21.36 11.59
N CYS A 331 21.13 -22.04 10.44
CA CYS A 331 19.95 -22.57 9.74
C CYS A 331 18.96 -23.38 10.62
N CYS A 332 19.39 -23.83 11.81
CA CYS A 332 18.56 -24.60 12.74
C CYS A 332 18.65 -24.08 14.18
N ALA A 333 19.03 -22.81 14.42
CA ALA A 333 19.10 -22.29 15.78
C ALA A 333 17.71 -22.35 16.45
N ALA A 334 17.62 -23.15 17.52
CA ALA A 334 16.47 -23.23 18.41
C ALA A 334 16.52 -22.07 19.39
#